data_AF-A0A4S8M588-F1
#
_entry.id   AF-A0A4S8M588-F1
#
_cell.length_a   1.000
_cell.length_b   1.000
_cell.length_c   1.000
_cell.angle_alpha   90.00
_cell.angle_beta   90.00
_cell.angle_gamma   90.00
#
_symmetry.space_group_name_H-M   'P 1'
#
loop_
_entity.id
_entity.type
_entity.pdbx_description
1 polymer ?
#
loop_
_entity_poly.entity_id
_entity_poly.type
_entity_poly.pdbx_seq_one_letter_code
_entity_poly.pdbx_strand_id
1 'polypeptide(L)'
;MSSRTTESPLSDFDIFNLRVGIFQTAVSFLFFGVYCTLFIVTILIFMTGKLSLSKAQAGSFAVTILALFFSTTSLVLQIITNLPPSSLFQLDPSNRKHYNLIIVLSIMDRLNYLLSDGIVTWRAWILCPSNPLVKLAMCICMILSCAGTFLDTGLTAKKFLRNPENYGAKTSILLMVVPLLVTNLAATSVIVYKMIWHYRNMRKFSTDKTHISALKVQKFLSLLIQSGLVYAIIWTIYTVLTLLNGRESLVFQAFASGMPLISAIYPLFIIIIAASQNQRSNHRQLEGTEAEETGTLGLVSGSAIRQ
;
A
#
# COMPACT_ATOMS: atom_id res chain seq x y z
N MET A 1 42.99 38.40 -17.99
CA MET A 1 42.99 37.13 -18.74
C MET A 1 42.05 36.18 -18.01
N SER A 2 40.82 36.04 -18.49
CA SER A 2 39.78 35.21 -17.86
C SER A 2 39.98 33.77 -18.32
N SER A 3 40.35 32.89 -17.40
CA SER A 3 40.41 31.44 -17.65
C SER A 3 39.00 30.93 -17.90
N ARG A 4 38.62 30.79 -19.17
CA ARG A 4 37.46 29.99 -19.57
C ARG A 4 37.66 28.59 -19.01
N THR A 5 36.89 28.25 -17.98
CA THR A 5 36.64 26.86 -17.59
C THR A 5 36.03 26.18 -18.80
N THR A 6 36.83 25.39 -19.51
CA THR A 6 36.33 24.44 -20.51
C THR A 6 35.43 23.46 -19.77
N GLU A 7 34.11 23.67 -19.86
CA GLU A 7 33.12 22.69 -19.43
C GLU A 7 33.42 21.40 -20.19
N SER A 8 33.90 20.39 -19.47
CA SER A 8 34.07 19.06 -20.05
C SER A 8 32.73 18.59 -20.63
N PRO A 9 32.70 18.04 -21.85
CA PRO A 9 31.48 17.47 -22.40
C PRO A 9 30.92 16.41 -21.45
N LEU A 10 29.59 16.36 -21.27
CA LEU A 10 28.93 15.32 -20.46
C LEU A 10 29.44 13.95 -20.91
N SER A 11 29.84 13.11 -19.95
CA SER A 11 30.24 11.74 -20.26
C SER A 11 29.03 10.89 -20.65
N ASP A 12 29.24 9.82 -21.43
CA ASP A 12 28.17 8.85 -21.76
C ASP A 12 27.51 8.27 -20.49
N PHE A 13 28.28 8.18 -19.41
CA PHE A 13 27.80 7.76 -18.10
C PHE A 13 26.81 8.77 -17.48
N ASP A 14 27.08 10.07 -17.59
CA ASP A 14 26.18 11.13 -17.11
C ASP A 14 24.87 11.13 -17.89
N ILE A 15 24.95 10.96 -19.22
CA ILE A 15 23.77 10.86 -20.10
C ILE A 15 22.92 9.64 -19.74
N PHE A 16 23.56 8.49 -19.48
CA PHE A 16 22.85 7.29 -19.06
C PHE A 16 22.12 7.49 -17.72
N ASN A 17 22.81 8.03 -16.70
CA ASN A 17 22.21 8.31 -15.39
C ASN A 17 21.07 9.33 -15.47
N LEU A 18 21.21 10.36 -16.30
CA LEU A 18 20.15 11.33 -16.54
C LEU A 18 18.91 10.68 -17.16
N ARG A 19 19.10 9.84 -18.20
CA ARG A 19 18.00 9.11 -18.84
C ARG A 19 17.27 8.20 -17.85
N VAL A 20 18.03 7.49 -17.03
CA VAL A 20 17.53 6.63 -15.97
C VAL A 20 16.75 7.44 -14.93
N GLY A 21 17.29 8.56 -14.46
CA GLY A 21 16.67 9.44 -13.48
C GLY A 21 15.35 10.03 -13.98
N ILE A 22 15.32 10.53 -15.21
CA ILE A 22 14.09 11.02 -15.87
C ILE A 22 13.03 9.92 -15.93
N PHE A 23 13.43 8.71 -16.33
CA PHE A 23 12.52 7.59 -16.42
C PHE A 23 11.93 7.18 -15.06
N GLN A 24 12.78 7.07 -14.03
CA GLN A 24 12.31 6.79 -12.66
C GLN A 24 11.35 7.86 -12.16
N THR A 25 11.68 9.14 -12.36
CA THR A 25 10.85 10.27 -11.95
C THR A 25 9.50 10.25 -12.66
N ALA A 26 9.47 9.97 -13.97
CA ALA A 26 8.22 9.84 -14.71
C ALA A 26 7.31 8.73 -14.15
N VAL A 27 7.88 7.56 -13.83
CA VAL A 27 7.15 6.45 -13.19
C VAL A 27 6.61 6.86 -11.82
N SER A 28 7.42 7.53 -11.01
CA SER A 28 6.99 8.00 -9.69
C SER A 28 5.86 9.02 -9.78
N PHE A 29 5.93 9.99 -10.70
CA PHE A 29 4.84 10.96 -10.90
C PHE A 29 3.55 10.29 -11.38
N LEU A 30 3.64 9.26 -12.23
CA LEU A 30 2.47 8.51 -12.67
C LEU A 30 1.73 7.87 -11.49
N PHE A 31 2.46 7.10 -10.66
CA PHE A 31 1.84 6.45 -9.49
C PHE A 31 1.43 7.46 -8.42
N PHE A 32 2.16 8.55 -8.23
CA PHE A 32 1.79 9.61 -7.31
C PHE A 32 0.51 10.33 -7.76
N GLY A 33 0.32 10.55 -9.06
CA GLY A 33 -0.92 11.06 -9.63
C GLY A 33 -2.11 10.15 -9.30
N VAL A 34 -1.98 8.84 -9.55
CA VAL A 34 -2.99 7.83 -9.19
C VAL A 34 -3.29 7.87 -7.69
N TYR A 35 -2.25 7.94 -6.85
CA TYR A 35 -2.37 8.05 -5.41
C TYR A 35 -3.20 9.29 -5.00
N CYS A 36 -2.86 10.47 -5.52
CA CYS A 36 -3.56 11.73 -5.24
C CYS A 36 -5.03 11.66 -5.67
N THR A 37 -5.34 11.09 -6.83
CA THR A 37 -6.72 10.91 -7.28
C THR A 37 -7.51 10.01 -6.32
N LEU A 38 -6.96 8.87 -5.92
CA LEU A 38 -7.62 7.95 -4.98
C LEU A 38 -7.75 8.57 -3.57
N PHE A 39 -6.78 9.38 -3.16
CA PHE A 39 -6.83 10.13 -1.90
C PHE A 39 -7.97 11.15 -1.91
N ILE A 40 -8.13 11.91 -3.00
CA ILE A 40 -9.25 12.84 -3.17
C ILE A 40 -10.58 12.09 -3.16
N VAL A 41 -10.71 10.99 -3.90
CA VAL A 41 -11.92 10.13 -3.88
C VAL A 41 -12.25 9.68 -2.46
N THR A 42 -11.23 9.27 -1.69
CA THR A 42 -11.39 8.87 -0.30
C THR A 42 -11.91 10.03 0.56
N ILE A 43 -11.34 11.23 0.42
CA ILE A 43 -11.83 12.44 1.11
C ILE A 43 -13.29 12.73 0.75
N LEU A 44 -13.66 12.68 -0.54
CA LEU A 44 -15.04 12.94 -0.98
C LEU A 44 -16.03 11.92 -0.39
N ILE A 45 -15.63 10.65 -0.31
CA ILE A 45 -16.43 9.60 0.34
C ILE A 45 -16.64 9.91 1.83
N PHE A 46 -15.60 10.41 2.53
CA PHE A 46 -15.71 10.82 3.93
C PHE A 46 -16.57 12.08 4.12
N MET A 47 -16.37 13.10 3.28
CA MET A 47 -17.08 14.39 3.38
C MET A 47 -18.57 14.27 3.08
N THR A 48 -18.97 13.37 2.18
CA THR A 48 -20.39 13.17 1.83
C THR A 48 -21.22 12.56 2.96
N GLY A 49 -20.65 12.32 4.15
CA GLY A 49 -21.36 11.78 5.32
C GLY A 49 -21.84 10.33 5.12
N LYS A 50 -21.44 9.69 4.02
CA LYS A 50 -21.90 8.34 3.64
C LYS A 50 -21.27 7.24 4.50
N LEU A 51 -20.30 7.58 5.35
CA LEU A 51 -19.69 6.73 6.37
C LEU A 51 -19.80 7.46 7.72
N SER A 52 -20.53 6.90 8.69
CA SER A 52 -20.33 7.27 10.09
C SER A 52 -18.92 6.86 10.49
N LEU A 53 -18.13 7.77 11.09
CA LEU A 53 -16.72 7.53 11.43
C LEU A 53 -16.61 6.40 12.47
N SER A 54 -16.53 5.17 12.00
CA SER A 54 -16.09 4.07 12.88
C SER A 54 -14.64 4.33 13.26
N LYS A 55 -14.25 4.02 14.50
CA LYS A 55 -12.87 4.17 15.00
C LYS A 55 -11.83 3.55 14.04
N ALA A 56 -12.20 2.46 13.36
CA ALA A 56 -11.36 1.77 12.38
C ALA A 56 -11.17 2.54 11.06
N GLN A 57 -12.20 3.24 10.58
CA GLN A 57 -12.12 4.07 9.37
C GLN A 57 -11.31 5.34 9.63
N ALA A 58 -11.47 5.95 10.80
CA ALA A 58 -10.66 7.10 11.22
C ALA A 58 -9.16 6.76 11.28
N GLY A 59 -8.82 5.61 11.87
CA GLY A 59 -7.43 5.13 11.89
C GLY A 59 -6.87 4.86 10.49
N SER A 60 -7.66 4.24 9.61
CA SER A 60 -7.23 3.98 8.23
C SER A 60 -7.01 5.28 7.43
N PHE A 61 -7.85 6.28 7.64
CA PHE A 61 -7.69 7.60 7.03
C PHE A 61 -6.44 8.33 7.55
N ALA A 62 -6.17 8.28 8.86
CA ALA A 62 -4.95 8.82 9.43
C ALA A 62 -3.69 8.18 8.82
N VAL A 63 -3.70 6.86 8.63
CA VAL A 63 -2.59 6.15 7.94
C VAL A 63 -2.42 6.63 6.51
N THR A 64 -3.50 6.91 5.77
CA THR A 64 -3.37 7.46 4.41
C THR A 64 -2.80 8.88 4.39
N ILE A 65 -3.11 9.73 5.37
CA ILE A 65 -2.49 11.06 5.48
C ILE A 65 -0.98 10.93 5.74
N LEU A 66 -0.58 10.02 6.64
CA LEU A 66 0.83 9.75 6.90
C LEU A 66 1.55 9.22 5.65
N ALA A 67 0.90 8.32 4.89
CA ALA A 67 1.44 7.80 3.64
C ALA A 67 1.59 8.89 2.57
N LEU A 68 0.67 9.87 2.50
CA LEU A 68 0.80 11.02 1.60
C LEU A 68 2.03 11.85 1.95
N PHE A 69 2.26 12.10 3.24
CA PHE A 69 3.43 12.84 3.72
C PHE A 69 4.74 12.14 3.36
N PHE A 70 4.85 10.83 3.64
CA PHE A 70 6.04 10.05 3.29
C PHE A 70 6.24 9.96 1.79
N SER A 71 5.18 9.69 1.01
CA SER A 71 5.24 9.61 -0.46
C SER A 71 5.66 10.93 -1.11
N THR A 72 5.14 12.06 -0.61
CA THR A 72 5.52 13.39 -1.11
C THR A 72 6.99 13.68 -0.80
N THR A 73 7.44 13.33 0.42
CA THR A 73 8.84 13.51 0.82
C THR A 73 9.77 12.63 -0.03
N SER A 74 9.42 11.36 -0.25
CA SER A 74 10.16 10.46 -1.16
C SER A 74 10.26 11.04 -2.56
N LEU A 75 9.14 11.54 -3.13
CA LEU A 75 9.12 12.10 -4.49
C LEU A 75 10.04 13.32 -4.61
N VAL A 76 9.98 14.24 -3.65
CA VAL A 76 10.84 15.44 -3.63
C VAL A 76 12.32 15.03 -3.50
N LEU A 77 12.64 14.12 -2.57
CA LEU A 77 14.00 13.64 -2.39
C LEU A 77 14.53 12.94 -3.64
N GLN A 78 13.70 12.13 -4.31
CA GLN A 78 14.07 11.44 -5.54
C GLN A 78 14.40 12.43 -6.66
N ILE A 79 13.61 13.50 -6.82
CA ILE A 79 13.90 14.56 -7.80
C ILE A 79 15.25 15.20 -7.49
N ILE A 80 15.49 15.56 -6.22
CA ILE A 80 16.74 16.20 -5.79
C ILE A 80 17.94 15.27 -6.02
N THR A 81 17.80 13.96 -5.76
CA THR A 81 18.90 13.00 -5.97
C THR A 81 19.15 12.67 -7.44
N ASN A 82 18.15 12.82 -8.31
CA ASN A 82 18.26 12.52 -9.74
C ASN A 82 18.75 13.71 -10.58
N LEU A 83 18.80 14.93 -10.02
CA LEU A 83 19.31 16.11 -10.73
C LEU A 83 20.83 16.02 -10.91
N PRO A 84 21.36 16.38 -12.11
CA PRO A 84 22.80 16.35 -12.35
C PRO A 84 23.53 17.35 -11.43
N PRO A 85 24.78 17.02 -11.01
CA PRO A 85 25.54 17.78 -10.02
C PRO A 85 25.71 19.28 -10.35
N SER A 86 25.67 19.64 -11.63
CA SER A 86 25.88 21.01 -12.10
C SER A 86 24.79 22.00 -11.66
N SER A 87 23.59 21.56 -11.25
CA SER A 87 22.42 22.44 -11.16
C SER A 87 22.16 23.07 -9.77
N LEU A 88 22.59 22.46 -8.67
CA LEU A 88 22.39 23.04 -7.32
C LEU A 88 23.54 22.81 -6.34
N PHE A 89 24.56 22.04 -6.73
CA PHE A 89 25.48 21.47 -5.77
C PHE A 89 26.81 21.26 -6.47
N GLN A 90 27.64 22.31 -6.52
CA GLN A 90 29.07 22.19 -6.85
C GLN A 90 29.65 21.10 -5.94
N LEU A 91 29.77 19.88 -6.46
CA LEU A 91 30.08 18.69 -5.66
C LEU A 91 31.47 18.20 -5.99
N ASP A 92 32.34 18.42 -5.02
CA ASP A 92 33.29 17.40 -4.64
C ASP A 92 32.55 16.05 -4.45
N PRO A 93 33.07 14.93 -4.99
CA PRO A 93 32.52 13.57 -4.78
C PRO A 93 32.51 13.12 -3.30
N SER A 94 33.10 13.92 -2.39
CA SER A 94 33.13 13.72 -0.93
C SER A 94 31.91 14.33 -0.18
N ASN A 95 30.86 14.77 -0.86
CA ASN A 95 29.81 15.53 -0.18
C ASN A 95 28.80 14.65 0.58
N ARG A 96 29.05 14.49 1.88
CA ARG A 96 28.23 13.81 2.89
C ARG A 96 26.72 14.10 2.77
N LYS A 97 26.34 15.30 2.30
CA LYS A 97 24.95 15.73 2.14
C LYS A 97 24.16 14.90 1.13
N HIS A 98 24.76 14.54 -0.01
CA HIS A 98 24.08 13.72 -1.04
C HIS A 98 23.74 12.32 -0.50
N TYR A 99 24.69 11.71 0.22
CA TYR A 99 24.48 10.41 0.85
C TYR A 99 23.40 10.43 1.93
N ASN A 100 23.34 11.49 2.73
CA ASN A 100 22.26 11.67 3.71
C ASN A 100 20.88 11.71 3.04
N LEU A 101 20.76 12.38 1.88
CA LEU A 101 19.49 12.44 1.14
C LEU A 101 19.05 11.06 0.64
N ILE A 102 19.97 10.24 0.12
CA ILE A 102 19.68 8.86 -0.32
C ILE A 102 19.23 7.98 0.85
N ILE A 103 19.88 8.11 2.02
CA ILE A 103 19.49 7.37 3.22
C ILE A 103 18.09 7.79 3.67
N VAL A 104 17.80 9.10 3.71
CA VAL A 104 16.47 9.60 4.08
C VAL A 104 15.41 9.13 3.08
N LEU A 105 15.69 9.20 1.78
CA LEU A 105 14.80 8.67 0.73
C LEU A 105 14.47 7.19 0.98
N SER A 106 15.51 6.38 1.24
CA SER A 106 15.33 4.96 1.55
C SER A 106 14.44 4.76 2.78
N ILE A 107 14.63 5.55 3.85
CA ILE A 107 13.78 5.47 5.04
C ILE A 107 12.33 5.82 4.72
N MET A 108 12.08 6.90 3.96
CA MET A 108 10.72 7.30 3.58
C MET A 108 10.01 6.21 2.77
N ASP A 109 10.72 5.58 1.83
CA ASP A 109 10.18 4.46 1.04
C ASP A 109 9.84 3.25 1.92
N ARG A 110 10.71 2.93 2.88
CA ARG A 110 10.51 1.81 3.82
C ARG A 110 9.33 2.05 4.74
N LEU A 111 9.09 3.29 5.16
CA LEU A 111 7.92 3.66 5.94
C LEU A 111 6.61 3.44 5.16
N ASN A 112 6.58 3.73 3.86
CA ASN A 112 5.43 3.41 3.01
C ASN A 112 5.12 1.90 2.97
N TYR A 113 6.15 1.05 2.92
CA TYR A 113 5.97 -0.40 3.00
C TYR A 113 5.39 -0.85 4.35
N LEU A 114 5.92 -0.30 5.45
CA LEU A 114 5.45 -0.64 6.80
C LEU A 114 4.02 -0.16 7.05
N LEU A 115 3.62 1.00 6.54
CA LEU A 115 2.23 1.47 6.64
C LEU A 115 1.26 0.53 5.89
N SER A 116 1.65 0.07 4.70
CA SER A 116 0.86 -0.88 3.92
C SER A 116 0.68 -2.20 4.68
N ASP A 117 1.76 -2.79 5.17
CA ASP A 117 1.72 -4.04 5.94
C ASP A 117 1.00 -3.89 7.29
N GLY A 118 1.13 -2.72 7.93
CA GLY A 118 0.37 -2.35 9.12
C GLY A 118 -1.14 -2.41 8.87
N ILE A 119 -1.61 -1.90 7.74
CA ILE A 119 -3.02 -2.03 7.34
C ILE A 119 -3.38 -3.49 7.08
N VAL A 120 -2.49 -4.27 6.48
CA VAL A 120 -2.74 -5.70 6.23
C VAL A 120 -2.99 -6.47 7.52
N THR A 121 -2.11 -6.30 8.50
CA THR A 121 -2.17 -6.97 9.80
C THR A 121 -3.33 -6.45 10.67
N TRP A 122 -3.57 -5.15 10.65
CA TRP A 122 -4.72 -4.52 11.31
C TRP A 122 -6.05 -5.15 10.89
N ARG A 123 -6.23 -5.45 9.59
CA ARG A 123 -7.47 -6.07 9.09
C ARG A 123 -7.66 -7.48 9.61
N ALA A 124 -6.60 -8.29 9.63
CA ALA A 124 -6.65 -9.64 10.21
C ALA A 124 -6.97 -9.60 11.71
N TRP A 125 -6.40 -8.61 12.42
CA TRP A 125 -6.64 -8.39 13.84
C TRP A 125 -8.10 -8.06 14.16
N ILE A 126 -8.68 -7.05 13.49
CA ILE A 126 -10.06 -6.62 13.73
C ILE A 126 -11.06 -7.76 13.44
N LEU A 127 -10.76 -8.58 12.44
CA LEU A 127 -11.62 -9.68 12.04
C LEU A 127 -11.61 -10.85 13.05
N CYS A 128 -10.54 -10.96 13.85
CA CYS A 128 -10.33 -12.01 14.84
C CYS A 128 -10.15 -11.44 16.26
N PRO A 129 -11.18 -10.75 16.83
CA PRO A 129 -11.03 -10.09 18.12
C PRO A 129 -10.85 -11.06 19.29
N SER A 130 -11.39 -12.28 19.19
CA SER A 130 -11.44 -13.26 20.28
C SER A 130 -10.21 -14.17 20.36
N ASN A 131 -9.33 -14.20 19.35
CA ASN A 131 -8.20 -15.13 19.29
C ASN A 131 -6.87 -14.43 19.61
N PRO A 132 -6.35 -14.51 20.86
CA PRO A 132 -5.12 -13.83 21.24
C PRO A 132 -3.90 -14.34 20.47
N LEU A 133 -3.89 -15.61 20.07
CA LEU A 133 -2.82 -16.20 19.25
C LEU A 133 -2.67 -15.51 17.89
N VAL A 134 -3.79 -15.16 17.24
CA VAL A 134 -3.77 -14.44 15.96
C VAL A 134 -3.17 -13.05 16.16
N LYS A 135 -3.54 -12.36 17.23
CA LYS A 135 -2.99 -11.04 17.56
C LYS A 135 -1.49 -11.10 17.83
N LEU A 136 -1.05 -12.08 18.63
CA LEU A 136 0.37 -12.31 18.91
C LEU A 136 1.15 -12.60 17.64
N ALA A 137 0.63 -13.48 16.76
CA ALA A 137 1.27 -13.80 15.49
C ALA A 137 1.38 -12.55 14.59
N MET A 138 0.33 -11.73 14.49
CA MET A 138 0.36 -10.47 13.71
C MET A 138 1.36 -9.45 14.30
N CYS A 139 1.44 -9.33 15.63
CA CYS A 139 2.45 -8.49 16.29
C CYS A 139 3.87 -8.95 15.93
N ILE A 140 4.14 -10.25 16.05
CA ILE A 140 5.46 -10.83 15.74
C ILE A 140 5.81 -10.58 14.26
N CYS A 141 4.85 -10.78 13.35
CA CYS A 141 5.04 -10.51 11.92
C CYS A 141 5.39 -9.04 11.67
N MET A 142 4.67 -8.09 12.28
CA MET A 142 4.98 -6.66 12.17
C MET A 142 6.36 -6.31 12.73
N ILE A 143 6.73 -6.87 13.89
CA ILE A 143 8.06 -6.67 14.48
C ILE A 143 9.14 -7.19 13.52
N LEU A 144 8.92 -8.35 12.89
CA LEU A 144 9.85 -8.92 11.93
C LEU A 144 9.97 -8.08 10.65
N SER A 145 8.87 -7.51 10.15
CA SER A 145 8.89 -6.57 9.02
C SER A 145 9.61 -5.27 9.36
N CYS A 146 9.40 -4.71 10.55
CA CYS A 146 10.15 -3.56 11.04
C CYS A 146 11.65 -3.89 11.16
N ALA A 147 12.00 -4.98 11.83
CA ALA A 147 13.40 -5.40 11.97
C ALA A 147 14.05 -5.62 10.60
N GLY A 148 13.37 -6.30 9.67
CA GLY A 148 13.86 -6.56 8.32
C GLY A 148 14.12 -5.29 7.51
N THR A 149 13.16 -4.35 7.51
CA THR A 149 13.26 -3.06 6.80
C THR A 149 14.38 -2.18 7.37
N PHE A 150 14.50 -2.07 8.70
CA PHE A 150 15.55 -1.25 9.33
C PHE A 150 16.94 -1.90 9.24
N LEU A 151 17.04 -3.23 9.37
CA LEU A 151 18.31 -3.93 9.18
C LEU A 151 18.80 -3.82 7.73
N ASP A 152 17.92 -3.97 6.74
CA ASP A 152 18.26 -3.74 5.34
C ASP A 152 18.79 -2.32 5.11
N THR A 153 18.10 -1.31 5.65
CA THR A 153 18.49 0.09 5.54
C THR A 153 19.84 0.37 6.22
N GLY A 154 20.04 -0.13 7.44
CA GLY A 154 21.28 0.04 8.19
C GLY A 154 22.47 -0.67 7.55
N LEU A 155 22.28 -1.88 7.04
CA LEU A 155 23.32 -2.62 6.31
C LEU A 155 23.67 -1.94 4.99
N THR A 156 22.67 -1.38 4.31
CA THR A 156 22.85 -0.60 3.09
C THR A 156 23.65 0.67 3.39
N ALA A 157 23.23 1.46 4.38
CA ALA A 157 23.95 2.67 4.81
C ALA A 157 25.39 2.38 5.25
N LYS A 158 25.63 1.31 6.03
CA LYS A 158 26.97 0.91 6.46
C LYS A 158 27.89 0.54 5.29
N LYS A 159 27.37 -0.16 4.29
CA LYS A 159 28.13 -0.50 3.08
C LYS A 159 28.47 0.73 2.26
N PHE A 160 27.50 1.63 2.13
CA PHE A 160 27.68 2.92 1.47
C PHE A 160 28.75 3.79 2.11
N LEU A 161 28.74 3.90 3.44
CA LEU A 161 29.74 4.68 4.18
C LEU A 161 31.14 4.07 4.11
N ARG A 162 31.24 2.76 3.88
CA ARG A 162 32.53 2.06 3.83
C ARG A 162 33.18 2.18 2.45
N ASN A 163 32.42 1.90 1.37
CA ASN A 163 32.89 1.97 -0.01
C ASN A 163 31.77 2.55 -0.91
N PRO A 164 31.87 3.80 -1.39
CA PRO A 164 30.84 4.43 -2.22
C PRO A 164 30.67 3.75 -3.59
N GLU A 165 31.70 3.08 -4.10
CA GLU A 165 31.65 2.29 -5.35
C GLU A 165 30.81 1.01 -5.23
N ASN A 166 30.48 0.55 -4.01
CA ASN A 166 29.63 -0.60 -3.79
C ASN A 166 28.12 -0.27 -3.85
N TYR A 167 27.75 0.84 -4.50
CA TYR A 167 26.36 1.13 -4.84
C TYR A 167 25.78 -0.03 -5.65
N GLY A 168 24.91 -0.81 -5.02
CA GLY A 168 24.22 -1.91 -5.70
C GLY A 168 24.68 -3.33 -5.37
N ALA A 169 25.60 -3.53 -4.41
CA ALA A 169 25.86 -4.88 -3.91
C ALA A 169 24.54 -5.53 -3.43
N LYS A 170 24.26 -6.75 -3.92
CA LYS A 170 23.03 -7.59 -3.79
C LYS A 170 22.55 -7.86 -2.36
N THR A 171 23.11 -7.17 -1.38
CA THR A 171 22.89 -7.50 0.00
C THR A 171 21.52 -7.08 0.48
N SER A 172 20.85 -8.07 1.05
CA SER A 172 19.83 -7.94 2.08
C SER A 172 18.45 -7.43 1.69
N ILE A 173 18.16 -7.18 0.40
CA ILE A 173 16.77 -6.87 0.02
C ILE A 173 15.80 -7.99 0.44
N LEU A 174 16.28 -9.24 0.46
CA LEU A 174 15.52 -10.39 0.98
C LEU A 174 15.20 -10.27 2.47
N LEU A 175 16.06 -9.62 3.27
CA LEU A 175 15.78 -9.33 4.69
C LEU A 175 14.59 -8.40 4.85
N MET A 176 14.33 -7.54 3.86
CA MET A 176 13.13 -6.72 3.83
C MET A 176 11.95 -7.47 3.24
N VAL A 177 12.11 -8.02 2.03
CA VAL A 177 10.96 -8.53 1.26
C VAL A 177 10.36 -9.79 1.87
N VAL A 178 11.20 -10.69 2.41
CA VAL A 178 10.70 -11.95 2.98
C VAL A 178 9.77 -11.68 4.17
N PRO A 179 10.14 -10.88 5.19
CA PRO A 179 9.20 -10.52 6.26
C PRO A 179 7.92 -9.85 5.78
N LEU A 180 8.00 -8.92 4.81
CA LEU A 180 6.82 -8.23 4.27
C LEU A 180 5.86 -9.21 3.60
N LEU A 181 6.39 -10.11 2.76
CA LEU A 181 5.60 -11.09 2.04
C LEU A 181 4.99 -12.14 2.98
N VAL A 182 5.76 -12.62 3.97
CA VAL A 182 5.28 -13.53 5.01
C VAL A 182 4.16 -12.88 5.81
N THR A 183 4.32 -11.62 6.21
CA THR A 183 3.30 -10.87 6.96
C THR A 183 2.00 -10.76 6.17
N ASN A 184 2.09 -10.39 4.89
CA ASN A 184 0.91 -10.27 4.04
C ASN A 184 0.20 -11.61 3.80
N LEU A 185 0.95 -12.66 3.49
CA LEU A 185 0.40 -14.00 3.29
C LEU A 185 -0.21 -14.58 4.57
N ALA A 186 0.43 -14.37 5.72
CA ALA A 186 -0.09 -14.80 7.02
C ALA A 186 -1.41 -14.11 7.33
N ALA A 187 -1.48 -12.78 7.17
CA ALA A 187 -2.71 -12.03 7.38
C ALA A 187 -3.82 -12.47 6.40
N THR A 188 -3.48 -12.64 5.12
CA THR A 188 -4.43 -13.12 4.10
C THR A 188 -4.92 -14.52 4.43
N SER A 189 -4.06 -15.41 4.93
CA SER A 189 -4.42 -16.77 5.36
C SER A 189 -5.38 -16.76 6.55
N VAL A 190 -5.19 -15.87 7.52
CA VAL A 190 -6.12 -15.68 8.64
C VAL A 190 -7.50 -15.21 8.15
N ILE A 191 -7.51 -14.29 7.18
CA ILE A 191 -8.74 -13.77 6.55
C ILE A 191 -9.48 -14.91 5.81
N VAL A 192 -8.76 -15.75 5.06
CA VAL A 192 -9.31 -16.95 4.40
C VAL A 192 -9.88 -17.93 5.42
N TYR A 193 -9.14 -18.24 6.48
CA TYR A 193 -9.60 -19.14 7.54
C TYR A 193 -10.91 -18.65 8.16
N LYS A 194 -10.99 -17.34 8.46
CA LYS A 194 -12.23 -16.73 8.98
C LYS A 194 -13.38 -16.86 7.99
N MET A 195 -13.13 -16.66 6.69
CA MET A 195 -14.15 -16.80 5.64
C MET A 195 -14.76 -18.20 5.65
N ILE A 196 -13.91 -19.22 5.71
CA ILE A 196 -14.32 -20.62 5.74
C ILE A 196 -15.11 -20.92 7.02
N TRP A 197 -14.62 -20.47 8.18
CA TRP A 197 -15.30 -20.67 9.45
C TRP A 197 -16.69 -20.05 9.46
N HIS A 198 -16.81 -18.81 8.96
CA HIS A 198 -18.07 -18.08 8.86
C HIS A 198 -19.07 -18.78 7.93
N TYR A 199 -18.60 -19.20 6.75
CA TYR A 199 -19.43 -19.96 5.80
C TYR A 199 -19.96 -21.28 6.41
N ARG A 200 -19.11 -22.03 7.12
CA ARG A 200 -19.51 -23.27 7.78
C ARG A 200 -20.51 -23.04 8.91
N ASN A 201 -20.34 -21.97 9.69
CA ASN A 201 -21.26 -21.63 10.76
C ASN A 201 -22.64 -21.26 10.21
N MET A 202 -22.69 -20.50 9.12
CA MET A 202 -23.94 -20.05 8.51
C MET A 202 -24.75 -21.21 7.92
N ARG A 203 -24.09 -22.18 7.29
CA ARG A 203 -24.74 -23.39 6.80
C ARG A 203 -25.45 -24.19 7.90
N LYS A 204 -25.03 -24.06 9.16
CA LYS A 204 -25.63 -24.79 10.30
C LYS A 204 -26.84 -24.11 10.92
N PHE A 205 -27.04 -22.80 10.73
CA PHE A 205 -28.01 -21.99 11.49
C PHE A 205 -28.92 -21.11 10.62
N SER A 206 -29.09 -21.42 9.33
CA SER A 206 -29.61 -20.45 8.36
C SER A 206 -31.14 -20.23 8.44
N THR A 207 -31.53 -18.99 8.77
CA THR A 207 -32.85 -18.37 8.52
C THR A 207 -32.67 -17.28 7.43
N ASP A 208 -33.71 -16.92 6.67
CA ASP A 208 -33.59 -16.08 5.46
C ASP A 208 -32.91 -14.70 5.68
N LYS A 209 -33.22 -13.98 6.76
CA LYS A 209 -32.60 -12.67 7.05
C LYS A 209 -31.09 -12.78 7.35
N THR A 210 -30.64 -13.91 7.88
CA THR A 210 -29.22 -14.20 8.17
C THR A 210 -28.41 -14.39 6.88
N HIS A 211 -29.05 -14.86 5.81
CA HIS A 211 -28.40 -15.17 4.54
C HIS A 211 -27.95 -13.92 3.75
N ILE A 212 -28.67 -12.81 3.83
CA ILE A 212 -28.29 -11.57 3.11
C ILE A 212 -27.06 -10.91 3.76
N SER A 213 -27.04 -10.82 5.09
CA SER A 213 -25.88 -10.28 5.84
C SER A 213 -24.63 -11.16 5.66
N ALA A 214 -24.82 -12.49 5.64
CA ALA A 214 -23.79 -13.47 5.34
C ALA A 214 -23.07 -13.23 4.01
N LEU A 215 -23.85 -13.08 2.93
CA LEU A 215 -23.33 -12.85 1.59
C LEU A 215 -22.57 -11.52 1.48
N LYS A 216 -22.98 -10.49 2.24
CA LYS A 216 -22.27 -9.19 2.30
C LYS A 216 -20.88 -9.36 2.90
N VAL A 217 -20.79 -9.99 4.07
CA VAL A 217 -19.50 -10.24 4.75
C VAL A 217 -18.60 -11.10 3.86
N GLN A 218 -19.15 -12.14 3.23
CA GLN A 218 -18.41 -13.03 2.33
C GLN A 218 -17.82 -12.28 1.12
N LYS A 219 -18.59 -11.38 0.48
CA LYS A 219 -18.10 -10.57 -0.65
C LYS A 219 -17.00 -9.60 -0.24
N PHE A 220 -17.17 -8.89 0.87
CA PHE A 220 -16.15 -7.99 1.39
C PHE A 220 -14.85 -8.74 1.70
N LEU A 221 -14.97 -9.90 2.35
CA LEU A 221 -13.84 -10.73 2.73
C LEU A 221 -13.11 -11.31 1.51
N SER A 222 -13.85 -11.70 0.47
CA SER A 222 -13.29 -12.16 -0.80
C SER A 222 -12.48 -11.08 -1.52
N LEU A 223 -12.99 -9.85 -1.59
CA LEU A 223 -12.24 -8.72 -2.15
C LEU A 223 -10.96 -8.43 -1.37
N LEU A 224 -11.03 -8.58 -0.05
CA LEU A 224 -9.86 -8.40 0.81
C LEU A 224 -8.78 -9.45 0.54
N ILE A 225 -9.16 -10.71 0.38
CA ILE A 225 -8.25 -11.80 0.00
C ILE A 225 -7.61 -11.52 -1.37
N GLN A 226 -8.41 -11.16 -2.38
CA GLN A 226 -7.91 -10.85 -3.72
C GLN A 226 -6.88 -9.73 -3.69
N SER A 227 -7.15 -8.65 -2.95
CA SER A 227 -6.22 -7.53 -2.81
C SER A 227 -4.89 -7.93 -2.14
N GLY A 228 -4.93 -8.80 -1.12
CA GLY A 228 -3.73 -9.33 -0.47
C GLY A 228 -2.87 -10.18 -1.42
N LEU A 229 -3.53 -11.05 -2.20
CA LEU A 229 -2.85 -11.88 -3.20
C LEU A 229 -2.21 -11.04 -4.31
N VAL A 230 -2.90 -10.01 -4.82
CA VAL A 230 -2.35 -9.10 -5.83
C VAL A 230 -1.10 -8.40 -5.29
N TYR A 231 -1.14 -7.92 -4.04
CA TYR A 231 0.01 -7.29 -3.41
C TYR A 231 1.20 -8.27 -3.23
N ALA A 232 0.93 -9.51 -2.81
CA ALA A 232 1.94 -10.55 -2.69
C ALA A 232 2.57 -10.93 -4.05
N ILE A 233 1.78 -10.95 -5.13
CA ILE A 233 2.27 -11.17 -6.50
C ILE A 233 3.20 -10.03 -6.91
N ILE A 234 2.81 -8.77 -6.68
CA ILE A 234 3.64 -7.60 -6.99
C ILE A 234 4.99 -7.68 -6.27
N TRP A 235 5.01 -8.01 -4.97
CA TRP A 235 6.25 -8.22 -4.22
C TRP A 235 7.09 -9.39 -4.73
N THR A 236 6.46 -10.48 -5.13
CA THR A 236 7.16 -11.63 -5.75
C THR A 236 7.84 -11.21 -7.05
N ILE A 237 7.13 -10.50 -7.93
CA ILE A 237 7.69 -9.98 -9.19
C ILE A 237 8.88 -9.07 -8.90
N TYR A 238 8.72 -8.13 -7.96
CA TYR A 238 9.81 -7.25 -7.54
C TYR A 238 11.05 -8.02 -7.06
N THR A 239 10.84 -9.08 -6.27
CA THR A 239 11.92 -9.95 -5.77
C THR A 239 12.62 -10.67 -6.92
N VAL A 240 11.85 -11.27 -7.82
CA VAL A 240 12.38 -12.01 -8.98
C VAL A 240 13.18 -11.08 -9.89
N LEU A 241 12.66 -9.89 -10.20
CA LEU A 241 13.37 -8.88 -10.99
C LEU A 241 14.68 -8.46 -10.32
N THR A 242 14.67 -8.31 -8.99
CA THR A 242 15.89 -7.96 -8.24
C THR A 242 16.95 -9.06 -8.29
N LEU A 243 16.53 -10.33 -8.26
CA LEU A 243 17.44 -11.48 -8.27
C LEU A 243 18.01 -11.76 -9.67
N LEU A 244 17.20 -11.61 -10.72
CA LEU A 244 17.55 -11.99 -12.09
C LEU A 244 18.28 -10.89 -12.88
N ASN A 245 17.75 -9.67 -12.90
CA ASN A 245 18.19 -8.66 -13.86
C ASN A 245 19.29 -7.72 -13.34
N GLY A 246 19.65 -7.83 -12.06
CA GLY A 246 20.53 -6.87 -11.41
C GLY A 246 19.92 -5.46 -11.34
N ARG A 247 20.55 -4.56 -10.58
CA ARG A 247 20.02 -3.20 -10.36
C ARG A 247 20.17 -2.26 -11.55
N GLU A 248 20.88 -2.67 -12.60
CA GLU A 248 21.18 -1.84 -13.77
C GLU A 248 20.05 -1.84 -14.82
N SER A 249 19.17 -2.85 -14.81
CA SER A 249 18.09 -2.92 -15.78
C SER A 249 17.08 -1.78 -15.59
N LEU A 250 16.72 -1.10 -16.69
CA LEU A 250 15.68 -0.07 -16.68
C LEU A 250 14.35 -0.57 -16.09
N VAL A 251 14.02 -1.85 -16.33
CA VAL A 251 12.82 -2.49 -15.78
C VAL A 251 12.88 -2.55 -14.25
N PHE A 252 14.01 -3.01 -13.68
CA PHE A 252 14.18 -3.01 -12.22
C PHE A 252 14.06 -1.59 -11.65
N GLN A 253 14.66 -0.60 -12.30
CA GLN A 253 14.64 0.78 -11.83
C GLN A 253 13.23 1.40 -11.84
N ALA A 254 12.42 1.13 -12.87
CA ALA A 254 11.01 1.50 -12.89
C ALA A 254 10.22 0.84 -11.75
N PHE A 255 10.44 -0.45 -11.51
CA PHE A 255 9.79 -1.12 -10.39
C PHE A 255 10.24 -0.52 -9.05
N ALA A 256 11.54 -0.34 -8.85
CA ALA A 256 12.09 0.22 -7.61
C ALA A 256 11.53 1.62 -7.30
N SER A 257 11.35 2.48 -8.31
CA SER A 257 10.78 3.81 -8.14
C SER A 257 9.25 3.79 -7.90
N GLY A 258 8.52 2.87 -8.53
CA GLY A 258 7.07 2.76 -8.38
C GLY A 258 6.61 2.04 -7.10
N MET A 259 7.39 1.08 -6.60
CA MET A 259 7.00 0.23 -5.47
C MET A 259 6.55 0.99 -4.20
N PRO A 260 7.25 2.04 -3.72
CA PRO A 260 6.82 2.78 -2.53
C PRO A 260 5.41 3.36 -2.69
N LEU A 261 5.11 3.88 -3.89
CA LEU A 261 3.82 4.48 -4.22
C LEU A 261 2.73 3.42 -4.40
N ILE A 262 3.05 2.27 -5.01
CA ILE A 262 2.12 1.12 -5.07
C ILE A 262 1.72 0.68 -3.65
N SER A 263 2.68 0.62 -2.73
CA SER A 263 2.40 0.32 -1.33
C SER A 263 1.58 1.41 -0.63
N ALA A 264 1.76 2.68 -0.96
CA ALA A 264 0.92 3.76 -0.43
C ALA A 264 -0.51 3.73 -1.02
N ILE A 265 -0.68 3.35 -2.29
CA ILE A 265 -1.98 3.21 -2.96
C ILE A 265 -2.82 2.09 -2.32
N TYR A 266 -2.17 1.01 -1.87
CA TYR A 266 -2.84 -0.17 -1.35
C TYR A 266 -3.84 0.15 -0.21
N PRO A 267 -3.46 0.85 0.88
CA PRO A 267 -4.38 1.41 1.88
C PRO A 267 -5.63 2.09 1.32
N LEU A 268 -5.48 3.00 0.36
CA LEU A 268 -6.57 3.79 -0.21
C LEU A 268 -7.57 2.89 -0.94
N PHE A 269 -7.05 1.96 -1.74
CA PHE A 269 -7.87 1.00 -2.47
C PHE A 269 -8.76 0.18 -1.53
N ILE A 270 -8.23 -0.23 -0.38
CA ILE A 270 -8.96 -0.99 0.64
C ILE A 270 -10.06 -0.16 1.28
N ILE A 271 -9.78 1.11 1.60
CA ILE A 271 -10.78 2.03 2.17
C ILE A 271 -11.92 2.25 1.17
N ILE A 272 -11.60 2.48 -0.10
CA ILE A 272 -12.59 2.68 -1.16
C ILE A 272 -13.44 1.41 -1.34
N ILE A 273 -12.82 0.23 -1.37
CA ILE A 273 -13.56 -1.05 -1.40
C ILE A 273 -14.50 -1.15 -0.19
N ALA A 274 -14.00 -0.91 1.02
CA ALA A 274 -14.81 -1.00 2.23
C ALA A 274 -16.00 -0.02 2.19
N ALA A 275 -15.77 1.21 1.73
CA ALA A 275 -16.82 2.20 1.59
C ALA A 275 -17.87 1.80 0.54
N SER A 276 -17.44 1.31 -0.62
CA SER A 276 -18.33 0.89 -1.71
C SER A 276 -19.23 -0.29 -1.30
N GLN A 277 -18.71 -1.25 -0.53
CA GLN A 277 -19.49 -2.38 -0.02
C GLN A 277 -20.49 -1.93 1.04
N ASN A 278 -20.14 -0.93 1.85
CA ASN A 278 -21.07 -0.38 2.82
C ASN A 278 -22.23 0.38 2.15
N GLN A 279 -21.93 1.17 1.11
CA GLN A 279 -22.97 1.89 0.35
C GLN A 279 -23.96 0.96 -0.34
N ARG A 280 -23.46 -0.06 -1.06
CA ARG A 280 -24.32 -1.06 -1.71
C ARG A 280 -25.25 -1.78 -0.74
N SER A 281 -24.83 -1.89 0.52
CA SER A 281 -25.65 -2.53 1.54
C SER A 281 -26.77 -1.64 2.06
N ASN A 282 -26.52 -0.35 2.28
CA ASN A 282 -27.55 0.58 2.74
C ASN A 282 -28.66 0.72 1.69
N HIS A 283 -28.28 0.76 0.40
CA HIS A 283 -29.25 0.83 -0.70
C HIS A 283 -30.17 -0.39 -0.74
N ARG A 284 -29.63 -1.62 -0.65
CA ARG A 284 -30.44 -2.85 -0.66
C ARG A 284 -31.35 -2.99 0.55
N GLN A 285 -30.96 -2.42 1.69
CA GLN A 285 -31.82 -2.41 2.88
C GLN A 285 -33.01 -1.46 2.69
N LEU A 286 -32.79 -0.28 2.10
CA LEU A 286 -33.87 0.68 1.79
C LEU A 286 -34.87 0.09 0.79
N GLU A 287 -34.41 -0.50 -0.32
CA GLU A 287 -35.28 -1.16 -1.32
C GLU A 287 -36.10 -2.31 -0.72
N GLY A 288 -35.50 -3.08 0.22
CA GLY A 288 -36.20 -4.15 0.92
C GLY A 288 -37.32 -3.66 1.83
N THR A 289 -37.09 -2.56 2.55
CA THR A 289 -38.10 -1.94 3.43
C THR A 289 -39.26 -1.33 2.64
N GLU A 290 -38.99 -0.64 1.53
CA GLU A 290 -40.03 -0.08 0.65
C GLU A 290 -40.90 -1.16 0.01
N ALA A 291 -40.29 -2.30 -0.38
CA ALA A 291 -41.02 -3.45 -0.90
C ALA A 291 -41.88 -4.16 0.17
N GLU A 292 -41.42 -4.19 1.42
CA GLU A 292 -42.19 -4.74 2.55
C GLU A 292 -43.39 -3.82 2.86
N GLU A 293 -43.20 -2.49 2.99
CA GLU A 293 -44.29 -1.52 3.22
C GLU A 293 -45.36 -1.52 2.13
N THR A 294 -44.96 -1.57 0.85
CA THR A 294 -45.91 -1.65 -0.27
C THR A 294 -46.67 -2.98 -0.30
N GLY A 295 -46.02 -4.08 0.09
CA GLY A 295 -46.67 -5.38 0.27
C GLY A 295 -47.69 -5.40 1.41
N THR A 296 -47.37 -4.80 2.56
CA THR A 296 -48.32 -4.70 3.70
C THR A 296 -49.50 -3.79 3.38
N LEU A 297 -49.28 -2.67 2.70
CA LEU A 297 -50.36 -1.77 2.25
C LEU A 297 -51.28 -2.47 1.22
N GLY A 298 -50.72 -3.27 0.31
CA GLY A 298 -51.51 -4.07 -0.64
C GLY A 298 -52.36 -5.15 0.03
N LEU A 299 -51.84 -5.81 1.07
CA LEU A 299 -52.58 -6.82 1.85
C LEU A 299 -53.71 -6.22 2.71
N VAL A 300 -53.48 -5.04 3.31
CA VAL A 300 -54.52 -4.33 4.07
C VAL A 300 -55.63 -3.80 3.16
N SER A 301 -55.30 -3.39 1.93
CA SER A 301 -56.29 -2.98 0.93
C SER A 301 -57.10 -4.17 0.39
N GLY A 302 -56.48 -5.35 0.23
CA GLY A 302 -57.16 -6.57 -0.21
C GLY A 302 -58.13 -7.17 0.82
N SER A 303 -57.89 -6.99 2.13
CA SER A 303 -58.80 -7.48 3.16
C SER A 303 -60.06 -6.62 3.35
N ALA A 304 -60.05 -5.37 2.87
CA ALA A 304 -61.22 -4.47 2.95
C ALA A 304 -62.24 -4.70 1.82
N ILE A 305 -61.92 -5.50 0.80
CA ILE A 305 -62.79 -5.78 -0.36
C ILE A 305 -63.52 -7.13 -0.23
N ARG A 306 -63.29 -7.88 0.85
CA ARG A 306 -64.07 -9.08 1.21
C ARG A 306 -64.91 -8.82 2.47
N GLN A 307 -65.91 -7.96 2.34
CA GLN A 307 -67.11 -7.98 3.18
C GLN A 307 -68.33 -8.01 2.28
#